data_AF-A0AAW0WRD1-F1
#
_entry.id   AF-A0AAW0WRD1-F1
#
_cell.length_a   1.000
_cell.length_b   1.000
_cell.length_c   1.000
_cell.angle_alpha   90.00
_cell.angle_beta   90.00
_cell.angle_gamma   90.00
#
_symmetry.space_group_name_H-M   'P 1'
#
loop_
_entity.id
_entity.type
_entity.pdbx_description
1 polymer ?
#
loop_
_entity_poly.entity_id
_entity_poly.type
_entity_poly.pdbx_seq_one_letter_code
_entity_poly.pdbx_strand_id
1 'polypeptide(L)'
;MQQEHMEQYNTFCEKISDLRKKVLGLEKDVDEKSSELELTKCHTAELEENLAGAQERLKESGSNQLQLETLQLQHNREKAKVQELKLQLEKLEVLRNKADVFDSTVGKFSLLQKELSKLKEDNKFLRETARNTELLEEKLDGAQQLVKLLEKRCEDNAYLQAENDLLKETVQQYESVVKKEFGFEHKATPQELQHHITKLKQGDETLTEGIAQLRASQKSLEESRVSEEEEIKALKARLGKQMHNNQQNAHLIKRLQRKLILATKERDGLKSILDSYDSEVTINHSVVSQEKITKLEGLLELYKQELQHHESELDILDKNKTEETAATQPRKEDAEKISSLEKKVLELESEIVKLKHAREVLELRLEHRALKGDYDPTKIKILHFEKNPLAKAIENRGTEIQCLQTENEALRERVKLLEQGQVQNLTERVGMKMSKGIHSSKEVAELKVKIKSTEMQNKRLLEVFKRKSKEMREVVYQLTGYRVDVFGDKHYKLINMYADSCEDYFLFEETPKKELQLLETDFSSTLEDLIDAYLHHQNSYPAFLSAVTLDLFNKQTVEQSPSNEMEEENEAAADGEAESGEPRPSQNEYDDDEANELIVVE
;
A
#
# COMPACT_ATOMS: atom_id res chain seq x y z
N MET A 1 158.64 185.95 -0.06
CA MET A 1 157.19 185.65 -0.15
C MET A 1 157.04 184.15 -0.33
N GLN A 2 156.87 183.29 0.68
CA GLN A 2 156.22 183.39 1.99
C GLN A 2 154.70 183.61 1.99
N GLN A 3 154.04 183.86 0.85
CA GLN A 3 152.56 183.89 0.77
C GLN A 3 151.96 182.74 -0.08
N GLU A 4 152.70 182.14 -1.01
CA GLU A 4 152.22 180.96 -1.77
C GLU A 4 152.31 179.63 -0.97
N HIS A 5 153.04 179.64 0.16
CA HIS A 5 153.08 178.59 1.19
C HIS A 5 151.76 178.38 1.95
N MET A 6 150.72 179.18 1.73
CA MET A 6 149.45 179.03 2.48
C MET A 6 148.23 178.86 1.59
N GLU A 7 148.14 179.50 0.43
CA GLU A 7 146.96 179.34 -0.44
C GLU A 7 146.92 177.99 -1.18
N GLN A 8 148.07 177.47 -1.62
CA GLN A 8 148.11 176.12 -2.23
C GLN A 8 147.91 175.01 -1.19
N TYR A 9 148.36 175.22 0.05
CA TYR A 9 148.14 174.27 1.14
C TYR A 9 146.68 174.31 1.63
N ASN A 10 146.06 175.50 1.71
CA ASN A 10 144.64 175.63 2.08
C ASN A 10 143.70 175.08 1.02
N THR A 11 143.97 175.28 -0.28
CA THR A 11 143.14 174.71 -1.35
C THR A 11 143.25 173.18 -1.45
N PHE A 12 144.39 172.59 -1.06
CA PHE A 12 144.51 171.13 -0.94
C PHE A 12 143.80 170.59 0.31
N CYS A 13 143.85 171.30 1.44
CA CYS A 13 143.10 170.90 2.64
C CYS A 13 141.57 170.98 2.44
N GLU A 14 141.06 171.96 1.69
CA GLU A 14 139.63 172.05 1.36
C GLU A 14 139.18 170.90 0.45
N LYS A 15 139.95 170.52 -0.58
CA LYS A 15 139.63 169.36 -1.43
C LYS A 15 139.69 168.02 -0.68
N ILE A 16 140.59 167.88 0.29
CA ILE A 16 140.67 166.68 1.15
C ILE A 16 139.48 166.62 2.12
N SER A 17 139.02 167.78 2.63
CA SER A 17 137.79 167.89 3.43
C SER A 17 136.55 167.42 2.64
N ASP A 18 136.40 167.90 1.41
CA ASP A 18 135.20 167.62 0.61
C ASP A 18 135.15 166.17 0.09
N LEU A 19 136.30 165.58 -0.22
CA LEU A 19 136.38 164.15 -0.53
C LEU A 19 136.08 163.29 0.70
N ARG A 20 136.54 163.68 1.89
CA ARG A 20 136.17 162.98 3.14
C ARG A 20 134.68 163.07 3.44
N LYS A 21 134.03 164.21 3.17
CA LYS A 21 132.57 164.35 3.32
C LYS A 21 131.79 163.50 2.33
N LYS A 22 132.25 163.36 1.07
CA LYS A 22 131.61 162.48 0.09
C LYS A 22 131.77 160.98 0.41
N VAL A 23 132.93 160.58 0.95
CA VAL A 23 133.16 159.20 1.39
C VAL A 23 132.27 158.83 2.59
N LEU A 24 132.15 159.72 3.58
CA LEU A 24 131.23 159.52 4.71
C LEU A 24 129.75 159.47 4.31
N GLY A 25 129.36 160.13 3.21
CA GLY A 25 128.01 160.05 2.67
C GLY A 25 127.70 158.70 2.03
N LEU A 26 128.65 158.17 1.24
CA LEU A 26 128.49 156.85 0.59
C LEU A 26 128.56 155.69 1.60
N GLU A 27 129.32 155.82 2.68
CA GLU A 27 129.35 154.82 3.76
C GLU A 27 127.98 154.69 4.45
N LYS A 28 127.27 155.81 4.66
CA LYS A 28 125.92 155.76 5.26
C LYS A 28 124.86 155.13 4.35
N ASP A 29 124.89 155.40 3.04
CA ASP A 29 123.92 154.80 2.10
C ASP A 29 124.12 153.28 1.96
N VAL A 30 125.37 152.79 2.14
CA VAL A 30 125.69 151.35 2.16
C VAL A 30 125.17 150.67 3.44
N ASP A 31 125.26 151.34 4.58
CA ASP A 31 124.72 150.82 5.85
C ASP A 31 123.18 150.80 5.85
N GLU A 32 122.51 151.81 5.30
CA GLU A 32 121.05 151.81 5.16
C GLU A 32 120.56 150.72 4.17
N LYS A 33 121.24 150.53 3.04
CA LYS A 33 120.84 149.47 2.10
C LYS A 33 121.16 148.05 2.58
N SER A 34 122.21 147.87 3.37
CA SER A 34 122.54 146.56 3.96
C SER A 34 121.53 146.15 5.04
N SER A 35 121.05 147.08 5.86
CA SER A 35 120.01 146.80 6.87
C SER A 35 118.64 146.46 6.25
N GLU A 36 118.24 147.12 5.15
CA GLU A 36 117.04 146.73 4.37
C GLU A 36 117.18 145.31 3.76
N LEU A 37 118.39 144.92 3.34
CA LEU A 37 118.66 143.59 2.80
C LEU A 37 118.59 142.50 3.88
N GLU A 38 118.98 142.79 5.12
CA GLU A 38 118.87 141.83 6.23
C GLU A 38 117.42 141.62 6.68
N LEU A 39 116.62 142.69 6.74
CA LEU A 39 115.19 142.60 7.08
C LEU A 39 114.40 141.78 6.04
N THR A 40 114.67 141.98 4.75
CA THR A 40 114.02 141.21 3.69
C THR A 40 114.42 139.73 3.72
N LYS A 41 115.67 139.40 4.06
CA LYS A 41 116.12 138.02 4.26
C LYS A 41 115.44 137.32 5.43
N CYS A 42 115.26 138.00 6.56
CA CYS A 42 114.51 137.46 7.71
C CYS A 42 113.05 137.16 7.33
N HIS A 43 112.38 138.07 6.64
CA HIS A 43 110.99 137.85 6.22
C HIS A 43 110.84 136.72 5.19
N THR A 44 111.80 136.53 4.28
CA THR A 44 111.78 135.37 3.37
C THR A 44 111.97 134.04 4.11
N ALA A 45 112.83 134.01 5.14
CA ALA A 45 113.04 132.80 5.94
C ALA A 45 111.80 132.42 6.77
N GLU A 46 111.12 133.39 7.38
CA GLU A 46 109.87 133.17 8.12
C GLU A 46 108.74 132.63 7.22
N LEU A 47 108.65 133.11 5.97
CA LEU A 47 107.66 132.61 5.01
C LEU A 47 107.99 131.19 4.54
N GLU A 48 109.26 130.87 4.33
CA GLU A 48 109.69 129.51 3.97
C GLU A 48 109.39 128.50 5.10
N GLU A 49 109.63 128.87 6.36
CA GLU A 49 109.32 128.02 7.52
C GLU A 49 107.80 127.78 7.67
N ASN A 50 106.98 128.83 7.51
CA ASN A 50 105.53 128.70 7.56
C ASN A 50 104.97 127.83 6.42
N LEU A 51 105.56 127.92 5.21
CA LEU A 51 105.17 127.12 4.06
C LEU A 51 105.54 125.64 4.26
N ALA A 52 106.71 125.36 4.83
CA ALA A 52 107.12 124.01 5.21
C ALA A 52 106.19 123.40 6.27
N GLY A 53 105.85 124.16 7.32
CA GLY A 53 104.92 123.70 8.36
C GLY A 53 103.50 123.44 7.84
N ALA A 54 103.01 124.22 6.87
CA ALA A 54 101.72 123.98 6.24
C ALA A 54 101.72 122.71 5.36
N GLN A 55 102.82 122.44 4.64
CA GLN A 55 102.96 121.22 3.83
C GLN A 55 103.01 119.95 4.69
N GLU A 56 103.62 119.99 5.87
CA GLU A 56 103.70 118.85 6.78
C GLU A 56 102.33 118.50 7.37
N ARG A 57 101.56 119.49 7.84
CA ARG A 57 100.18 119.30 8.30
C ARG A 57 99.26 118.73 7.21
N LEU A 58 99.47 119.13 5.96
CA LEU A 58 98.69 118.60 4.83
C LEU A 58 99.00 117.12 4.55
N LYS A 59 100.27 116.72 4.70
CA LYS A 59 100.70 115.31 4.60
C LYS A 59 100.15 114.47 5.75
N GLU A 60 100.20 114.97 6.98
CA GLU A 60 99.64 114.29 8.16
C GLU A 60 98.12 114.11 8.03
N SER A 61 97.40 115.15 7.61
CA SER A 61 95.95 115.08 7.37
C SER A 61 95.61 114.09 6.26
N GLY A 62 96.40 114.04 5.18
CA GLY A 62 96.24 113.05 4.10
C GLY A 62 96.52 111.61 4.56
N SER A 63 97.55 111.39 5.38
CA SER A 63 97.86 110.08 5.98
C SER A 63 96.73 109.62 6.91
N ASN A 64 96.19 110.50 7.74
CA ASN A 64 95.08 110.18 8.64
C ASN A 64 93.79 109.86 7.86
N GLN A 65 93.53 110.54 6.75
CA GLN A 65 92.38 110.26 5.90
C GLN A 65 92.48 108.87 5.23
N LEU A 66 93.67 108.50 4.75
CA LEU A 66 93.93 107.16 4.21
C LEU A 66 93.80 106.05 5.27
N GLN A 67 94.26 106.30 6.49
CA GLN A 67 94.08 105.36 7.61
C GLN A 67 92.60 105.18 7.98
N LEU A 68 91.83 106.28 7.99
CA LEU A 68 90.39 106.21 8.26
C LEU A 68 89.65 105.42 7.16
N GLU A 69 89.99 105.63 5.89
CA GLU A 69 89.37 104.94 4.76
C GLU A 69 89.72 103.44 4.75
N THR A 70 90.97 103.08 5.05
CA THR A 70 91.37 101.67 5.18
C THR A 70 90.67 100.97 6.35
N LEU A 71 90.50 101.64 7.49
CA LEU A 71 89.72 101.12 8.62
C LEU A 71 88.23 100.97 8.28
N GLN A 72 87.64 101.92 7.54
CA GLN A 72 86.26 101.81 7.08
C GLN A 72 86.04 100.63 6.13
N LEU A 73 86.98 100.38 5.21
CA LEU A 73 86.94 99.21 4.32
C LEU A 73 87.06 97.90 5.10
N GLN A 74 87.91 97.84 6.12
CA GLN A 74 88.02 96.68 7.01
C GLN A 74 86.72 96.46 7.79
N HIS A 75 86.16 97.51 8.38
CA HIS A 75 84.90 97.44 9.11
C HIS A 75 83.76 96.93 8.21
N ASN A 76 83.66 97.42 6.97
CA ASN A 76 82.65 96.97 6.02
C ASN A 76 82.84 95.50 5.62
N ARG A 77 84.09 95.04 5.44
CA ARG A 77 84.40 93.62 5.18
C ARG A 77 84.00 92.72 6.36
N GLU A 78 84.29 93.13 7.58
CA GLU A 78 83.90 92.39 8.78
C GLU A 78 82.38 92.36 8.94
N LYS A 79 81.70 93.48 8.68
CA LYS A 79 80.24 93.57 8.73
C LYS A 79 79.56 92.63 7.72
N ALA A 80 80.10 92.53 6.51
CA ALA A 80 79.65 91.57 5.51
C ALA A 80 79.84 90.11 5.96
N LYS A 81 81.02 89.77 6.53
CA LYS A 81 81.26 88.42 7.09
C LYS A 81 80.30 88.09 8.25
N VAL A 82 80.01 89.06 9.12
CA VAL A 82 79.05 88.89 10.21
C VAL A 82 77.64 88.62 9.67
N GLN A 83 77.23 89.31 8.60
CA GLN A 83 75.94 89.04 7.95
C GLN A 83 75.89 87.63 7.31
N GLU A 84 76.97 87.21 6.65
CA GLU A 84 77.06 85.87 6.07
C GLU A 84 76.99 84.77 7.13
N LEU A 85 77.74 84.93 8.23
CA LEU A 85 77.71 83.99 9.37
C LEU A 85 76.34 83.92 10.04
N LYS A 86 75.62 85.04 10.17
CA LYS A 86 74.24 85.05 10.68
C LYS A 86 73.30 84.26 9.79
N LEU A 87 73.41 84.43 8.47
CA LEU A 87 72.57 83.71 7.51
C LEU A 87 72.89 82.20 7.49
N GLN A 88 74.16 81.83 7.72
CA GLN A 88 74.55 80.43 7.93
C GLN A 88 74.00 79.86 9.24
N LEU A 89 74.04 80.63 10.34
CA LEU A 89 73.45 80.23 11.62
C LEU A 89 71.94 80.00 11.51
N GLU A 90 71.20 80.91 10.89
CA GLU A 90 69.75 80.74 10.66
C GLU A 90 69.44 79.47 9.85
N LYS A 91 70.23 79.18 8.82
CA LYS A 91 70.08 77.92 8.05
C LYS A 91 70.33 76.69 8.91
N LEU A 92 71.36 76.72 9.76
CA LEU A 92 71.65 75.61 10.67
C LEU A 92 70.57 75.42 11.74
N GLU A 93 69.99 76.51 12.26
CA GLU A 93 68.86 76.46 13.20
C GLU A 93 67.61 75.85 12.56
N VAL A 94 67.29 76.22 11.31
CA VAL A 94 66.17 75.63 10.57
C VAL A 94 66.40 74.13 10.32
N LEU A 95 67.63 73.73 9.98
CA LEU A 95 67.97 72.31 9.80
C LEU A 95 67.86 71.53 11.11
N ARG A 96 68.32 72.10 12.23
CA ARG A 96 68.18 71.51 13.56
C ARG A 96 66.72 71.32 13.95
N ASN A 97 65.89 72.35 13.79
CA ASN A 97 64.45 72.26 14.08
C ASN A 97 63.75 71.19 13.24
N LYS A 98 64.13 71.06 11.96
CA LYS A 98 63.63 69.98 11.10
C LYS A 98 64.09 68.61 11.59
N ALA A 99 65.36 68.46 11.96
CA ALA A 99 65.89 67.22 12.51
C ALA A 99 65.16 66.82 13.79
N ASP A 100 64.94 67.75 14.72
CA ASP A 100 64.21 67.50 15.97
C ASP A 100 62.75 67.04 15.69
N VAL A 101 62.09 67.64 14.71
CA VAL A 101 60.74 67.22 14.27
C VAL A 101 60.78 65.84 13.62
N PHE A 102 61.76 65.57 12.76
CA PHE A 102 61.95 64.25 12.15
C PHE A 102 62.22 63.16 13.20
N ASP A 103 63.10 63.41 14.17
CA ASP A 103 63.39 62.47 15.25
C ASP A 103 62.15 62.19 16.10
N SER A 104 61.36 63.21 16.40
CA SER A 104 60.10 63.04 17.15
C SER A 104 59.03 62.25 16.38
N THR A 105 58.94 62.43 15.06
CA THR A 105 57.96 61.74 14.21
C THR A 105 58.37 60.30 13.92
N VAL A 106 59.66 60.05 13.68
CA VAL A 106 60.24 58.71 13.56
C VAL A 106 60.09 57.94 14.88
N GLY A 107 60.32 58.60 16.02
CA GLY A 107 60.06 58.03 17.34
C GLY A 107 58.61 57.58 17.51
N LYS A 108 57.64 58.45 17.21
CA LYS A 108 56.20 58.13 17.25
C LYS A 108 55.82 57.01 16.27
N PHE A 109 56.38 57.01 15.06
CA PHE A 109 56.13 55.96 14.07
C PHE A 109 56.60 54.59 14.56
N SER A 110 57.77 54.54 15.21
CA SER A 110 58.27 53.28 15.80
C SER A 110 57.36 52.73 16.91
N LEU A 111 56.77 53.61 17.72
CA LEU A 111 55.81 53.23 18.77
C LEU A 111 54.50 52.73 18.14
N LEU A 112 53.99 53.45 17.13
CA LEU A 112 52.80 53.04 16.39
C LEU A 112 53.00 51.69 15.69
N GLN A 113 54.20 51.43 15.16
CA GLN A 113 54.54 50.15 14.53
C GLN A 113 54.57 49.00 15.55
N LYS A 114 55.07 49.24 16.77
CA LYS A 114 55.03 48.27 17.88
C LYS A 114 53.61 48.02 18.38
N GLU A 115 52.75 49.05 18.42
CA GLU A 115 51.34 48.89 18.77
C GLU A 115 50.59 48.11 17.68
N LEU A 116 50.85 48.40 16.40
CA LEU A 116 50.28 47.64 15.29
C LEU A 116 50.75 46.18 15.29
N SER A 117 52.00 45.88 15.64
CA SER A 117 52.47 44.49 15.76
C SER A 117 51.78 43.77 16.92
N LYS A 118 51.66 44.42 18.09
CA LYS A 118 50.92 43.87 19.24
C LYS A 118 49.45 43.61 18.91
N LEU A 119 48.76 44.59 18.31
CA LEU A 119 47.36 44.43 17.90
C LEU A 119 47.17 43.31 16.87
N LYS A 120 48.16 43.07 16.00
CA LYS A 120 48.14 41.94 15.05
C LYS A 120 48.34 40.61 15.76
N GLU A 121 49.25 40.53 16.73
CA GLU A 121 49.47 39.35 17.57
C GLU A 121 48.23 39.04 18.41
N ASP A 122 47.64 40.05 19.06
CA ASP A 122 46.40 39.92 19.83
C ASP A 122 45.23 39.49 18.95
N ASN A 123 45.07 40.07 17.74
CA ASN A 123 44.05 39.61 16.79
C ASN A 123 44.27 38.16 16.36
N LYS A 124 45.53 37.75 16.17
CA LYS A 124 45.86 36.36 15.84
C LYS A 124 45.49 35.43 16.99
N PHE A 125 45.85 35.80 18.21
CA PHE A 125 45.52 35.05 19.42
C PHE A 125 43.99 34.96 19.65
N LEU A 126 43.27 36.06 19.48
CA LEU A 126 41.80 36.08 19.58
C LEU A 126 41.14 35.20 18.52
N ARG A 127 41.67 35.18 17.29
CA ARG A 127 41.18 34.27 16.24
C ARG A 127 41.47 32.81 16.54
N GLU A 128 42.65 32.49 17.07
CA GLU A 128 43.01 31.12 17.44
C GLU A 128 42.18 30.63 18.63
N THR A 129 41.96 31.48 19.64
CA THR A 129 41.09 31.16 20.77
C THR A 129 39.64 31.00 20.34
N ALA A 130 39.10 31.85 19.46
CA ALA A 130 37.76 31.70 18.91
C ALA A 130 37.58 30.37 18.14
N ARG A 131 38.55 29.99 17.30
CA ARG A 131 38.52 28.68 16.62
C ARG A 131 38.58 27.51 17.59
N ASN A 132 39.38 27.64 18.65
CA ASN A 132 39.47 26.61 19.67
C ASN A 132 38.16 26.51 20.48
N THR A 133 37.48 27.63 20.76
CA THR A 133 36.16 27.60 21.42
C THR A 133 35.11 26.98 20.51
N GLU A 134 35.06 27.32 19.23
CA GLU A 134 34.15 26.69 18.25
C GLU A 134 34.40 25.17 18.17
N LEU A 135 35.66 24.75 18.10
CA LEU A 135 36.01 23.33 18.05
C LEU A 135 35.68 22.60 19.37
N LEU A 136 35.75 23.29 20.52
CA LEU A 136 35.32 22.73 21.80
C LEU A 136 33.80 22.64 21.89
N GLU A 137 33.06 23.62 21.36
CA GLU A 137 31.61 23.60 21.27
C GLU A 137 31.13 22.46 20.37
N GLU A 138 31.73 22.25 19.20
CA GLU A 138 31.41 21.12 18.33
C GLU A 138 31.69 19.76 19.01
N LYS A 139 32.82 19.65 19.72
CA LYS A 139 33.14 18.44 20.49
C LYS A 139 32.17 18.23 21.65
N LEU A 140 31.75 19.31 22.30
CA LEU A 140 30.77 19.26 23.39
C LEU A 140 29.40 18.83 22.86
N ASP A 141 28.95 19.38 21.73
CA ASP A 141 27.71 19.01 21.07
C ASP A 141 27.74 17.55 20.61
N GLY A 142 28.84 17.11 20.01
CA GLY A 142 29.04 15.71 19.64
C GLY A 142 29.00 14.77 20.84
N ALA A 143 29.64 15.14 21.96
CA ALA A 143 29.59 14.37 23.20
C ALA A 143 28.18 14.36 23.82
N GLN A 144 27.48 15.49 23.82
CA GLN A 144 26.10 15.57 24.32
C GLN A 144 25.13 14.73 23.48
N GLN A 145 25.29 14.71 22.15
CA GLN A 145 24.50 13.84 21.28
C GLN A 145 24.77 12.37 21.57
N LEU A 146 26.04 12.00 21.77
CA LEU A 146 26.40 10.63 22.15
C LEU A 146 25.79 10.24 23.50
N VAL A 147 25.82 11.14 24.50
CA VAL A 147 25.20 10.91 25.81
C VAL A 147 23.69 10.70 25.67
N LYS A 148 22.99 11.54 24.90
CA LYS A 148 21.54 11.35 24.63
C LYS A 148 21.22 10.01 23.97
N LEU A 149 22.07 9.55 23.05
CA LEU A 149 21.91 8.24 22.41
C LEU A 149 22.14 7.09 23.40
N LEU A 150 23.14 7.23 24.28
CA LEU A 150 23.44 6.25 25.32
C LEU A 150 22.32 6.20 26.38
N GLU A 151 21.77 7.35 26.78
CA GLU A 151 20.61 7.44 27.69
C GLU A 151 19.41 6.70 27.12
N LYS A 152 19.04 6.97 25.86
CA LYS A 152 17.96 6.23 25.18
C LYS A 152 18.21 4.72 25.14
N ARG A 153 19.44 4.30 24.85
CA ARG A 153 19.80 2.87 24.84
C ARG A 153 19.71 2.25 26.25
N CYS A 154 20.03 3.01 27.29
CA CYS A 154 19.85 2.57 28.68
C CYS A 154 18.37 2.43 29.04
N GLU A 155 17.52 3.36 28.61
CA GLU A 155 16.06 3.29 28.77
C GLU A 155 15.48 2.06 28.05
N ASP A 156 15.86 1.82 26.79
CA ASP A 156 15.44 0.66 26.02
C ASP A 156 15.88 -0.65 26.68
N ASN A 157 17.12 -0.72 27.18
CA ASN A 157 17.60 -1.89 27.91
C ASN A 157 16.83 -2.12 29.22
N ALA A 158 16.50 -1.06 29.96
CA ALA A 158 15.71 -1.17 31.19
C ALA A 158 14.29 -1.65 30.89
N TYR A 159 13.68 -1.17 29.81
CA TYR A 159 12.37 -1.63 29.34
C TYR A 159 12.40 -3.12 28.98
N LEU A 160 13.38 -3.54 28.16
CA LEU A 160 13.55 -4.94 27.78
C LEU A 160 13.86 -5.86 28.96
N GLN A 161 14.57 -5.37 29.98
CA GLN A 161 14.80 -6.12 31.22
C GLN A 161 13.49 -6.30 32.01
N ALA A 162 12.69 -5.24 32.16
CA ALA A 162 11.40 -5.32 32.83
C ALA A 162 10.43 -6.28 32.11
N GLU A 163 10.39 -6.25 30.77
CA GLU A 163 9.59 -7.19 29.98
C GLU A 163 10.08 -8.63 30.15
N ASN A 164 11.40 -8.87 30.15
CA ASN A 164 11.96 -10.20 30.40
C ASN A 164 11.61 -10.71 31.80
N ASP A 165 11.62 -9.85 32.82
CA ASP A 165 11.30 -10.26 34.18
C ASP A 165 9.80 -10.58 34.33
N LEU A 166 8.92 -9.78 33.70
CA LEU A 166 7.50 -10.12 33.61
C LEU A 166 7.26 -11.46 32.90
N LEU A 167 7.95 -11.71 31.77
CA LEU A 167 7.87 -12.99 31.07
C LEU A 167 8.36 -14.15 31.94
N LYS A 168 9.45 -13.99 32.69
CA LYS A 168 9.91 -15.01 33.64
C LYS A 168 8.89 -15.27 34.74
N GLU A 169 8.26 -14.23 35.29
CA GLU A 169 7.20 -14.38 36.29
C GLU A 169 5.99 -15.14 35.74
N THR A 170 5.51 -14.79 34.54
CA THR A 170 4.38 -15.51 33.91
C THR A 170 4.73 -16.98 33.65
N VAL A 171 5.94 -17.28 33.18
CA VAL A 171 6.42 -18.66 33.00
C VAL A 171 6.48 -19.39 34.34
N GLN A 172 6.96 -18.76 35.41
CA GLN A 172 6.96 -19.36 36.75
C GLN A 172 5.54 -19.63 37.26
N GLN A 173 4.59 -18.73 36.99
CA GLN A 173 3.18 -18.94 37.31
C GLN A 173 2.64 -20.17 36.57
N TYR A 174 2.88 -20.29 35.26
CA TYR A 174 2.49 -21.47 34.49
C TYR A 174 3.16 -22.75 34.98
N GLU A 175 4.47 -22.72 35.26
CA GLU A 175 5.20 -23.83 35.85
C GLU A 175 4.55 -24.25 37.19
N SER A 176 4.12 -23.30 38.03
CA SER A 176 3.47 -23.59 39.32
C SER A 176 2.10 -24.25 39.17
N VAL A 177 1.30 -23.82 38.19
CA VAL A 177 0.00 -24.42 37.88
C VAL A 177 0.21 -25.84 37.35
N VAL A 178 1.16 -26.02 36.44
CA VAL A 178 1.50 -27.34 35.90
C VAL A 178 1.93 -28.31 36.99
N LYS A 179 2.77 -27.86 37.94
CA LYS A 179 3.19 -28.69 39.08
C LYS A 179 2.01 -29.09 39.97
N LYS A 180 1.05 -28.18 40.20
CA LYS A 180 -0.13 -28.45 41.04
C LYS A 180 -1.12 -29.40 40.38
N GLU A 181 -1.46 -29.16 39.12
CA GLU A 181 -2.53 -29.89 38.42
C GLU A 181 -2.06 -31.26 37.89
N PHE A 182 -0.80 -31.36 37.48
CA PHE A 182 -0.27 -32.58 36.86
C PHE A 182 0.79 -33.32 37.71
N GLY A 183 1.19 -32.77 38.86
CA GLY A 183 2.09 -33.44 39.80
C GLY A 183 3.54 -33.62 39.29
N PHE A 184 3.98 -32.84 38.30
CA PHE A 184 5.36 -32.93 37.82
C PHE A 184 6.35 -32.38 38.86
N GLU A 185 7.33 -33.18 39.29
CA GLU A 185 8.38 -32.74 40.23
C GLU A 185 9.44 -31.84 39.57
N HIS A 186 9.55 -31.90 38.24
CA HIS A 186 10.52 -31.16 37.44
C HIS A 186 9.84 -30.19 36.47
N LYS A 187 10.62 -29.30 35.84
CA LYS A 187 10.12 -28.43 34.79
C LYS A 187 9.63 -29.28 33.62
N ALA A 188 8.32 -29.48 33.57
CA ALA A 188 7.69 -30.28 32.53
C ALA A 188 8.01 -29.66 31.16
N THR A 189 8.52 -30.49 30.26
CA THR A 189 8.75 -30.02 28.90
C THR A 189 7.40 -29.83 28.19
N PRO A 190 7.27 -28.86 27.27
CA PRO A 190 6.04 -28.66 26.51
C PRO A 190 5.57 -29.93 25.78
N GLN A 191 6.49 -30.82 25.39
CA GLN A 191 6.18 -32.09 24.76
C GLN A 191 5.54 -33.09 25.73
N GLU A 192 6.01 -33.17 26.98
CA GLU A 192 5.38 -34.01 28.02
C GLU A 192 3.97 -33.52 28.34
N LEU A 193 3.81 -32.21 28.51
CA LEU A 193 2.50 -31.58 28.70
C LEU A 193 1.57 -31.88 27.52
N GLN A 194 2.05 -31.73 26.29
CA GLN A 194 1.28 -32.05 25.10
C GLN A 194 0.88 -33.53 25.07
N HIS A 195 1.79 -34.44 25.43
CA HIS A 195 1.49 -35.87 25.49
C HIS A 195 0.41 -36.19 26.54
N HIS A 196 0.50 -35.60 27.73
CA HIS A 196 -0.51 -35.76 28.77
C HIS A 196 -1.87 -35.16 28.36
N ILE A 197 -1.89 -33.99 27.73
CA ILE A 197 -3.12 -33.38 27.19
C ILE A 197 -3.71 -34.26 26.09
N THR A 198 -2.90 -34.84 25.20
CA THR A 198 -3.41 -35.76 24.18
C THR A 198 -3.98 -37.04 24.77
N LYS A 199 -3.38 -37.58 25.83
CA LYS A 199 -3.93 -38.74 26.56
C LYS A 199 -5.27 -38.40 27.22
N LEU A 200 -5.39 -37.24 27.84
CA LEU A 200 -6.65 -36.78 28.43
C LEU A 200 -7.73 -36.61 27.35
N LYS A 201 -7.38 -35.96 26.23
CA LYS A 201 -8.31 -35.81 25.08
C LYS A 201 -8.75 -37.14 24.50
N GLN A 202 -7.85 -38.10 24.35
CA GLN A 202 -8.19 -39.46 23.90
C GLN A 202 -9.11 -40.16 24.91
N GLY A 203 -8.85 -40.00 26.22
CA GLY A 203 -9.74 -40.49 27.27
C GLY A 203 -11.14 -39.88 27.16
N ASP A 204 -11.24 -38.57 27.02
CA ASP A 204 -12.51 -37.86 26.86
C ASP A 204 -13.25 -38.32 25.59
N GLU A 205 -12.56 -38.47 24.46
CA GLU A 205 -13.12 -38.99 23.22
C GLU A 205 -13.72 -40.39 23.45
N THR A 206 -12.98 -41.32 24.04
CA THR A 206 -13.50 -42.68 24.32
C THR A 206 -14.70 -42.67 25.29
N LEU A 207 -14.71 -41.78 26.28
CA LEU A 207 -15.84 -41.62 27.19
C LEU A 207 -17.05 -41.04 26.45
N THR A 208 -16.86 -40.05 25.58
CA THR A 208 -17.95 -39.47 24.79
C THR A 208 -18.54 -40.46 23.79
N GLU A 209 -17.70 -41.29 23.16
CA GLU A 209 -18.12 -42.40 22.30
C GLU A 209 -18.91 -43.43 23.10
N GLY A 210 -18.42 -43.83 24.28
CA GLY A 210 -19.12 -44.75 25.17
C GLY A 210 -20.48 -44.21 25.62
N ILE A 211 -20.57 -42.92 25.98
CA ILE A 211 -21.83 -42.26 26.31
C ILE A 211 -22.78 -42.22 25.09
N ALA A 212 -22.27 -41.97 23.88
CA ALA A 212 -23.08 -41.95 22.66
C ALA A 212 -23.63 -43.35 22.32
N GLN A 213 -22.82 -44.40 22.46
CA GLN A 213 -23.24 -45.79 22.29
C GLN A 213 -24.32 -46.18 23.31
N LEU A 214 -24.12 -45.82 24.59
CA LEU A 214 -25.12 -46.06 25.64
C LEU A 214 -26.44 -45.34 25.33
N ARG A 215 -26.38 -44.06 24.91
CA ARG A 215 -27.59 -43.31 24.50
C ARG A 215 -28.29 -43.92 23.30
N ALA A 216 -27.54 -44.39 22.29
CA ALA A 216 -28.12 -45.07 21.14
C ALA A 216 -28.81 -46.38 21.56
N SER A 217 -28.18 -47.16 22.43
CA SER A 217 -28.76 -48.41 22.95
C SER A 217 -30.01 -48.16 23.80
N GLN A 218 -30.01 -47.10 24.62
CA GLN A 218 -31.18 -46.69 25.38
C GLN A 218 -32.33 -46.29 24.45
N LYS A 219 -32.05 -45.52 23.40
CA LYS A 219 -33.07 -45.10 22.43
C LYS A 219 -33.67 -46.30 21.69
N SER A 220 -32.86 -47.26 21.24
CA SER A 220 -33.38 -48.46 20.57
C SER A 220 -34.22 -49.33 21.50
N LEU A 221 -33.85 -49.43 22.79
CA LEU A 221 -34.63 -50.14 23.80
C LEU A 221 -35.94 -49.42 24.09
N GLU A 222 -35.95 -48.09 24.14
CA GLU A 222 -37.17 -47.28 24.30
C GLU A 222 -38.10 -47.44 23.09
N GLU A 223 -37.58 -47.43 21.86
CA GLU A 223 -38.35 -47.67 20.64
C GLU A 223 -38.96 -49.09 20.64
N SER A 224 -38.20 -50.11 21.02
CA SER A 224 -38.70 -51.48 21.18
C SER A 224 -39.80 -51.53 22.25
N ARG A 225 -39.60 -50.90 23.41
CA ARG A 225 -40.59 -50.86 24.48
C ARG A 225 -41.89 -50.20 24.03
N VAL A 226 -41.82 -49.09 23.28
CA VAL A 226 -43.00 -48.41 22.75
C VAL A 226 -43.74 -49.30 21.76
N SER A 227 -43.02 -49.99 20.86
CA SER A 227 -43.65 -50.92 19.91
C SER A 227 -44.35 -52.09 20.60
N GLU A 228 -43.74 -52.69 21.63
CA GLU A 228 -44.35 -53.75 22.43
C GLU A 228 -45.56 -53.24 23.23
N GLU A 229 -45.50 -52.02 23.78
CA GLU A 229 -46.64 -51.38 24.45
C GLU A 229 -47.83 -51.16 23.49
N GLU A 230 -47.56 -50.79 22.23
CA GLU A 230 -48.58 -50.65 21.18
C GLU A 230 -49.18 -52.00 20.78
N GLU A 231 -48.36 -53.03 20.60
CA GLU A 231 -48.83 -54.39 20.34
C GLU A 231 -49.70 -54.93 21.48
N ILE A 232 -49.28 -54.72 22.74
CA ILE A 232 -50.07 -55.10 23.91
C ILE A 232 -51.42 -54.36 23.92
N LYS A 233 -51.46 -53.07 23.58
CA LYS A 233 -52.71 -52.31 23.47
C LYS A 233 -53.61 -52.87 22.36
N ALA A 234 -53.05 -53.17 21.19
CA ALA A 234 -53.78 -53.76 20.06
C ALA A 234 -54.35 -55.15 20.40
N LEU A 235 -53.55 -56.01 21.04
CA LEU A 235 -53.98 -57.33 21.50
C LEU A 235 -55.08 -57.24 22.55
N LYS A 236 -54.96 -56.33 23.53
CA LYS A 236 -56.01 -56.06 24.52
C LYS A 236 -57.31 -55.61 23.85
N ALA A 237 -57.24 -54.72 22.86
CA ALA A 237 -58.41 -54.28 22.11
C ALA A 237 -59.06 -55.43 21.31
N ARG A 238 -58.25 -56.29 20.66
CA ARG A 238 -58.73 -57.46 19.94
C ARG A 238 -59.38 -58.48 20.88
N LEU A 239 -58.79 -58.72 22.05
CA LEU A 239 -59.35 -59.58 23.07
C LEU A 239 -60.71 -59.03 23.57
N GLY A 240 -60.81 -57.73 23.82
CA GLY A 240 -62.07 -57.08 24.20
C GLY A 240 -63.18 -57.28 23.17
N LYS A 241 -62.87 -57.12 21.87
CA LYS A 241 -63.82 -57.39 20.78
C LYS A 241 -64.26 -58.86 20.74
N GLN A 242 -63.32 -59.80 20.89
CA GLN A 242 -63.64 -61.23 20.91
C GLN A 242 -64.49 -61.61 22.13
N MET A 243 -64.20 -61.06 23.30
CA MET A 243 -65.01 -61.27 24.51
C MET A 243 -66.44 -60.74 24.32
N HIS A 244 -66.61 -59.57 23.72
CA HIS A 244 -67.93 -59.01 23.42
C HIS A 244 -68.71 -59.88 22.42
N ASN A 245 -68.08 -60.30 21.33
CA ASN A 245 -68.69 -61.21 20.34
C ASN A 245 -69.08 -62.55 20.98
N ASN A 246 -68.24 -63.09 21.85
CA ASN A 246 -68.54 -64.34 22.55
C ASN A 246 -69.72 -64.18 23.51
N GLN A 247 -69.84 -63.03 24.20
CA GLN A 247 -71.02 -62.71 25.00
C GLN A 247 -72.29 -62.61 24.15
N GLN A 248 -72.25 -61.90 23.02
CA GLN A 248 -73.39 -61.81 22.10
C GLN A 248 -73.81 -63.19 21.56
N ASN A 249 -72.84 -64.01 21.15
CA ASN A 249 -73.08 -65.38 20.71
C ASN A 249 -73.66 -66.24 21.83
N ALA A 250 -73.18 -66.12 23.06
CA ALA A 250 -73.73 -66.83 24.21
C ALA A 250 -75.18 -66.42 24.49
N HIS A 251 -75.53 -65.13 24.35
CA HIS A 251 -76.92 -64.66 24.44
C HIS A 251 -77.79 -65.21 23.30
N LEU A 252 -77.27 -65.24 22.08
CA LEU A 252 -77.97 -65.81 20.92
C LEU A 252 -78.22 -67.32 21.10
N ILE A 253 -77.22 -68.07 21.54
CA ILE A 253 -77.32 -69.50 21.83
C ILE A 253 -78.39 -69.73 22.91
N LYS A 254 -78.38 -68.97 24.00
CA LYS A 254 -79.43 -69.06 25.04
C LYS A 254 -80.83 -68.79 24.47
N ARG A 255 -80.97 -67.81 23.58
CA ARG A 255 -82.25 -67.50 22.91
C ARG A 255 -82.70 -68.64 22.00
N LEU A 256 -81.79 -69.20 21.20
CA LEU A 256 -82.08 -70.34 20.32
C LEU A 256 -82.41 -71.61 21.11
N GLN A 257 -81.71 -71.87 22.22
CA GLN A 257 -82.02 -72.98 23.13
C GLN A 257 -83.44 -72.85 23.70
N ARG A 258 -83.86 -71.65 24.13
CA ARG A 258 -85.24 -71.41 24.59
C ARG A 258 -86.28 -71.67 23.49
N LYS A 259 -86.03 -71.18 22.28
CA LYS A 259 -86.90 -71.44 21.11
C LYS A 259 -86.98 -72.92 20.78
N LEU A 260 -85.85 -73.64 20.84
CA LEU A 260 -85.81 -75.08 20.62
C LEU A 260 -86.64 -75.82 21.67
N ILE A 261 -86.52 -75.45 22.95
CA ILE A 261 -87.30 -76.04 24.03
C ILE A 261 -88.80 -75.82 23.81
N LEU A 262 -89.22 -74.61 23.43
CA LEU A 262 -90.62 -74.30 23.12
C LEU A 262 -91.12 -75.15 21.94
N ALA A 263 -90.39 -75.17 20.82
CA ALA A 263 -90.74 -75.99 19.66
C ALA A 263 -90.78 -77.50 19.99
N THR A 264 -89.89 -78.00 20.87
CA THR A 264 -89.97 -79.40 21.35
C THR A 264 -91.19 -79.65 22.20
N LYS A 265 -91.58 -78.70 23.08
CA LYS A 265 -92.81 -78.80 23.88
C LYS A 265 -94.06 -78.75 23.00
N GLU A 266 -94.11 -77.88 22.00
CA GLU A 266 -95.19 -77.82 21.02
C GLU A 266 -95.30 -79.13 20.24
N ARG A 267 -94.17 -79.66 19.73
CA ARG A 267 -94.11 -80.97 19.06
C ARG A 267 -94.63 -82.09 19.97
N ASP A 268 -94.19 -82.13 21.22
CA ASP A 268 -94.55 -83.19 22.16
C ASP A 268 -96.01 -83.05 22.64
N GLY A 269 -96.52 -81.82 22.77
CA GLY A 269 -97.94 -81.54 23.00
C GLY A 269 -98.81 -82.00 21.83
N LEU A 270 -98.42 -81.70 20.59
CA LEU A 270 -99.11 -82.19 19.39
C LEU A 270 -99.08 -83.72 19.29
N LYS A 271 -97.96 -84.36 19.63
CA LYS A 271 -97.87 -85.83 19.72
C LYS A 271 -98.80 -86.38 20.79
N SER A 272 -98.81 -85.80 21.99
CA SER A 272 -99.69 -86.23 23.07
C SER A 272 -101.17 -86.07 22.71
N ILE A 273 -101.53 -85.03 21.96
CA ILE A 273 -102.90 -84.85 21.43
C ILE A 273 -103.22 -85.93 20.39
N LEU A 274 -102.27 -86.27 19.53
CA LEU A 274 -102.42 -87.37 18.58
C LEU A 274 -102.63 -88.71 19.31
N ASP A 275 -101.80 -89.00 20.31
CA ASP A 275 -101.89 -90.20 21.16
C ASP A 275 -103.21 -90.24 21.94
N SER A 276 -103.75 -89.07 22.36
CA SER A 276 -105.06 -89.01 23.00
C SER A 276 -106.20 -89.28 22.02
N TYR A 277 -106.13 -88.79 20.77
CA TYR A 277 -107.10 -89.17 19.75
C TYR A 277 -107.04 -90.66 19.41
N ASP A 278 -105.83 -91.24 19.29
CA ASP A 278 -105.64 -92.67 19.04
C ASP A 278 -106.20 -93.54 20.17
N SER A 279 -106.06 -93.08 21.43
CA SER A 279 -106.61 -93.77 22.61
C SER A 279 -108.11 -93.54 22.85
N GLU A 280 -108.67 -92.39 22.48
CA GLU A 280 -110.12 -92.12 22.49
C GLU A 280 -110.87 -92.97 21.45
N VAL A 281 -110.21 -93.36 20.34
CA VAL A 281 -110.73 -94.32 19.37
C VAL A 281 -110.80 -95.74 19.94
N THR A 282 -110.08 -96.05 21.04
CA THR A 282 -109.91 -97.42 21.52
C THR A 282 -110.62 -97.82 22.83
N ILE A 283 -111.08 -96.92 23.74
CA ILE A 283 -111.69 -97.36 25.04
C ILE A 283 -112.84 -96.46 25.57
N ASN A 284 -113.84 -97.10 26.20
CA ASN A 284 -115.15 -96.65 26.74
C ASN A 284 -115.23 -95.32 27.54
N HIS A 285 -116.30 -94.57 27.28
CA HIS A 285 -116.58 -93.15 27.64
C HIS A 285 -116.88 -92.82 29.13
N SER A 286 -117.28 -93.79 29.97
CA SER A 286 -117.85 -93.45 31.29
C SER A 286 -116.82 -93.27 32.42
N VAL A 287 -115.69 -93.99 32.40
CA VAL A 287 -114.65 -93.91 33.45
C VAL A 287 -113.66 -92.77 33.14
N VAL A 288 -113.44 -92.48 31.86
CA VAL A 288 -112.60 -91.35 31.42
C VAL A 288 -113.20 -90.01 31.85
N SER A 289 -114.53 -89.87 31.86
CA SER A 289 -115.18 -88.57 32.11
C SER A 289 -114.89 -87.97 33.49
N GLN A 290 -114.78 -88.79 34.55
CA GLN A 290 -114.46 -88.29 35.89
C GLN A 290 -112.97 -87.93 36.05
N GLU A 291 -112.06 -88.70 35.45
CA GLU A 291 -110.65 -88.29 35.37
C GLU A 291 -110.42 -87.11 34.42
N LYS A 292 -111.23 -86.99 33.36
CA LYS A 292 -111.20 -85.84 32.44
C LYS A 292 -111.59 -84.58 33.18
N ILE A 293 -112.59 -84.63 34.05
CA ILE A 293 -113.00 -83.47 34.86
C ILE A 293 -111.87 -83.02 35.80
N THR A 294 -111.22 -83.92 36.54
CA THR A 294 -110.11 -83.54 37.45
C THR A 294 -108.86 -83.07 36.70
N LYS A 295 -108.56 -83.69 35.54
CA LYS A 295 -107.48 -83.24 34.64
C LYS A 295 -107.80 -81.90 33.97
N LEU A 296 -109.07 -81.66 33.61
CA LEU A 296 -109.54 -80.39 33.04
C LEU A 296 -109.52 -79.27 34.07
N GLU A 297 -109.86 -79.54 35.33
CA GLU A 297 -109.74 -78.56 36.42
C GLU A 297 -108.27 -78.19 36.68
N GLY A 298 -107.35 -79.17 36.72
CA GLY A 298 -105.91 -78.91 36.82
C GLY A 298 -105.33 -78.18 35.61
N LEU A 299 -105.79 -78.51 34.39
CA LEU A 299 -105.41 -77.78 33.17
C LEU A 299 -105.96 -76.35 33.16
N LEU A 300 -107.17 -76.12 33.70
CA LEU A 300 -107.73 -74.78 33.85
C LEU A 300 -106.91 -73.91 34.81
N GLU A 301 -106.38 -74.50 35.88
CA GLU A 301 -105.50 -73.82 36.83
C GLU A 301 -104.14 -73.50 36.20
N LEU A 302 -103.57 -74.43 35.43
CA LEU A 302 -102.36 -74.21 34.64
C LEU A 302 -102.57 -73.15 33.55
N TYR A 303 -103.68 -73.18 32.81
CA TYR A 303 -103.99 -72.16 31.81
C TYR A 303 -104.20 -70.78 32.44
N LYS A 304 -104.74 -70.68 33.65
CA LYS A 304 -104.81 -69.40 34.37
C LYS A 304 -103.42 -68.86 34.74
N GLN A 305 -102.50 -69.74 35.15
CA GLN A 305 -101.12 -69.35 35.45
C GLN A 305 -100.34 -68.98 34.18
N GLU A 306 -100.54 -69.71 33.08
CA GLU A 306 -99.94 -69.41 31.77
C GLU A 306 -100.51 -68.14 31.15
N LEU A 307 -101.82 -67.86 31.32
CA LEU A 307 -102.42 -66.59 30.91
C LEU A 307 -101.84 -65.41 31.69
N GLN A 308 -101.66 -65.52 33.02
CA GLN A 308 -100.98 -64.48 33.80
C GLN A 308 -99.52 -64.28 33.38
N HIS A 309 -98.82 -65.37 33.04
CA HIS A 309 -97.46 -65.30 32.51
C HIS A 309 -97.41 -64.63 31.14
N HIS A 310 -98.29 -65.01 30.22
CA HIS A 310 -98.36 -64.44 28.88
C HIS A 310 -98.85 -62.98 28.87
N GLU A 311 -99.76 -62.59 29.76
CA GLU A 311 -100.12 -61.18 29.96
C GLU A 311 -98.89 -60.37 30.41
N SER A 312 -98.07 -60.91 31.32
CA SER A 312 -96.82 -60.27 31.74
C SER A 312 -95.76 -60.22 30.62
N GLU A 313 -95.70 -61.23 29.75
CA GLU A 313 -94.79 -61.24 28.59
C GLU A 313 -95.27 -60.31 27.47
N LEU A 314 -96.57 -60.16 27.27
CA LEU A 314 -97.15 -59.22 26.31
C LEU A 314 -96.90 -57.77 26.76
N ASP A 315 -97.00 -57.46 28.05
CA ASP A 315 -96.59 -56.16 28.61
C ASP A 315 -95.09 -55.85 28.43
N ILE A 316 -94.25 -56.89 28.31
CA ILE A 316 -92.80 -56.77 28.01
C ILE A 316 -92.57 -56.67 26.50
N LEU A 317 -93.40 -57.31 25.68
CA LEU A 317 -93.32 -57.29 24.21
C LEU A 317 -93.86 -55.99 23.61
N ASP A 318 -94.92 -55.41 24.16
CA ASP A 318 -95.45 -54.12 23.68
C ASP A 318 -94.52 -52.94 24.01
N LYS A 319 -93.64 -53.10 25.01
CA LYS A 319 -92.52 -52.15 25.25
C LYS A 319 -91.36 -52.29 24.26
N ASN A 320 -91.30 -53.38 23.49
CA ASN A 320 -90.19 -53.71 22.60
C ASN A 320 -90.60 -53.82 21.12
N LYS A 321 -91.84 -53.45 20.76
CA LYS A 321 -92.41 -53.54 19.40
C LYS A 321 -92.40 -52.22 18.61
N THR A 322 -91.84 -51.14 19.13
CA THR A 322 -91.74 -49.86 18.38
C THR A 322 -90.59 -49.79 17.39
N GLU A 323 -89.73 -50.80 17.30
CA GLU A 323 -88.61 -50.80 16.37
C GLU A 323 -88.62 -52.11 15.57
N GLU A 324 -88.59 -51.98 14.24
CA GLU A 324 -88.42 -53.06 13.24
C GLU A 324 -89.69 -53.79 12.75
N THR A 325 -90.48 -53.08 11.94
CA THR A 325 -91.32 -53.71 10.89
C THR A 325 -91.07 -53.07 9.53
N ALA A 326 -90.20 -53.67 8.71
CA ALA A 326 -90.22 -53.56 7.25
C ALA A 326 -89.11 -54.44 6.62
N ALA A 327 -89.42 -55.69 6.27
CA ALA A 327 -88.53 -56.50 5.44
C ALA A 327 -89.35 -57.42 4.54
N THR A 328 -89.75 -56.92 3.38
CA THR A 328 -90.21 -57.78 2.28
C THR A 328 -89.99 -57.13 0.90
N GLN A 329 -88.76 -56.74 0.53
CA GLN A 329 -88.26 -56.69 -0.88
C GLN A 329 -86.70 -56.67 -0.95
N PRO A 330 -85.97 -57.80 -1.02
CA PRO A 330 -84.51 -57.80 -1.20
C PRO A 330 -84.11 -58.57 -2.47
N ARG A 331 -84.16 -57.92 -3.64
CA ARG A 331 -83.56 -58.51 -4.85
C ARG A 331 -83.06 -57.51 -5.89
N LYS A 332 -83.57 -56.26 -5.89
CA LYS A 332 -83.06 -55.19 -6.77
C LYS A 332 -82.02 -54.30 -6.06
N GLU A 333 -82.28 -53.91 -4.81
CA GLU A 333 -81.29 -53.15 -4.04
C GLU A 333 -79.99 -53.92 -3.82
N ASP A 334 -80.06 -55.24 -3.61
CA ASP A 334 -78.85 -56.05 -3.42
C ASP A 334 -78.03 -56.14 -4.71
N ALA A 335 -78.66 -56.17 -5.89
CA ALA A 335 -77.97 -56.17 -7.18
C ALA A 335 -77.31 -54.81 -7.48
N GLU A 336 -77.97 -53.70 -7.15
CA GLU A 336 -77.38 -52.36 -7.27
C GLU A 336 -76.26 -52.13 -6.26
N LYS A 337 -76.41 -52.64 -5.03
CA LYS A 337 -75.33 -52.65 -4.02
C LYS A 337 -74.15 -53.49 -4.50
N ILE A 338 -74.37 -54.69 -5.05
CA ILE A 338 -73.32 -55.53 -5.62
C ILE A 338 -72.59 -54.81 -6.77
N SER A 339 -73.30 -54.20 -7.71
CA SER A 339 -72.68 -53.45 -8.81
C SER A 339 -71.87 -52.22 -8.31
N SER A 340 -72.36 -51.53 -7.28
CA SER A 340 -71.62 -50.43 -6.64
C SER A 340 -70.37 -50.91 -5.90
N LEU A 341 -70.43 -52.11 -5.32
CA LEU A 341 -69.29 -52.75 -4.65
C LEU A 341 -68.27 -53.24 -5.67
N GLU A 342 -68.69 -53.82 -6.80
CA GLU A 342 -67.81 -54.22 -7.90
C GLU A 342 -67.04 -53.02 -8.47
N LYS A 343 -67.72 -51.87 -8.68
CA LYS A 343 -67.05 -50.62 -9.09
C LYS A 343 -66.03 -50.13 -8.07
N LYS A 344 -66.38 -50.15 -6.78
CA LYS A 344 -65.45 -49.79 -5.69
C LYS A 344 -64.27 -50.75 -5.60
N VAL A 345 -64.48 -52.05 -5.83
CA VAL A 345 -63.40 -53.04 -5.87
C VAL A 345 -62.44 -52.72 -7.01
N LEU A 346 -62.94 -52.40 -8.21
CA LEU A 346 -62.09 -51.99 -9.34
C LEU A 346 -61.34 -50.67 -9.06
N GLU A 347 -61.99 -49.69 -8.45
CA GLU A 347 -61.35 -48.42 -8.05
C GLU A 347 -60.23 -48.68 -7.03
N LEU A 348 -60.51 -49.47 -5.99
CA LEU A 348 -59.52 -49.84 -4.97
C LEU A 348 -58.38 -50.68 -5.55
N GLU A 349 -58.65 -51.58 -6.48
CA GLU A 349 -57.61 -52.33 -7.20
C GLU A 349 -56.71 -51.38 -8.01
N SER A 350 -57.29 -50.38 -8.68
CA SER A 350 -56.53 -49.36 -9.40
C SER A 350 -55.67 -48.48 -8.47
N GLU A 351 -56.20 -48.14 -7.29
CA GLU A 351 -55.47 -47.40 -6.26
C GLU A 351 -54.34 -48.22 -5.66
N ILE A 352 -54.56 -49.51 -5.40
CA ILE A 352 -53.53 -50.44 -4.93
C ILE A 352 -52.38 -50.51 -5.95
N VAL A 353 -52.67 -50.56 -7.24
CA VAL A 353 -51.62 -50.55 -8.29
C VAL A 353 -50.85 -49.24 -8.29
N LYS A 354 -51.53 -48.08 -8.21
CA LYS A 354 -50.88 -46.77 -8.13
C LYS A 354 -50.01 -46.63 -6.87
N LEU A 355 -50.51 -47.10 -5.72
CA LEU A 355 -49.79 -47.07 -4.45
C LEU A 355 -48.60 -48.01 -4.45
N LYS A 356 -48.72 -49.20 -5.05
CA LYS A 356 -47.58 -50.13 -5.23
C LYS A 356 -46.49 -49.50 -6.10
N HIS A 357 -46.86 -48.88 -7.23
CA HIS A 357 -45.90 -48.20 -8.08
C HIS A 357 -45.23 -47.01 -7.38
N ALA A 358 -46.00 -46.21 -6.65
CA ALA A 358 -45.46 -45.11 -5.84
C ALA A 358 -44.52 -45.63 -4.73
N ARG A 359 -44.85 -46.77 -4.10
CA ARG A 359 -44.01 -47.44 -3.11
C ARG A 359 -42.69 -47.90 -3.72
N GLU A 360 -42.71 -48.56 -4.88
CA GLU A 360 -41.51 -49.02 -5.59
C GLU A 360 -40.60 -47.84 -5.98
N VAL A 361 -41.17 -46.74 -6.48
CA VAL A 361 -40.41 -45.52 -6.80
C VAL A 361 -39.80 -44.90 -5.54
N LEU A 362 -40.54 -44.89 -4.42
CA LEU A 362 -40.03 -44.40 -3.14
C LEU A 362 -38.97 -45.33 -2.54
N GLU A 363 -39.12 -46.65 -2.66
CA GLU A 363 -38.13 -47.65 -2.26
C GLU A 363 -36.84 -47.47 -3.05
N LEU A 364 -36.92 -47.38 -4.39
CA LEU A 364 -35.77 -47.08 -5.24
C LEU A 364 -35.12 -45.74 -4.88
N ARG A 365 -35.91 -44.71 -4.55
CA ARG A 365 -35.38 -43.41 -4.13
C ARG A 365 -34.71 -43.47 -2.75
N LEU A 366 -35.24 -44.27 -1.83
CA LEU A 366 -34.66 -44.51 -0.51
C LEU A 366 -33.38 -45.33 -0.62
N GLU A 367 -33.33 -46.34 -1.49
CA GLU A 367 -32.11 -47.10 -1.79
C GLU A 367 -31.04 -46.18 -2.42
N HIS A 368 -31.43 -45.33 -3.36
CA HIS A 368 -30.52 -44.31 -3.92
C HIS A 368 -30.02 -43.34 -2.85
N ARG A 369 -30.87 -42.93 -1.89
CA ARG A 369 -30.48 -42.10 -0.74
C ARG A 369 -29.57 -42.83 0.23
N ALA A 370 -29.84 -44.10 0.52
CA ALA A 370 -29.01 -44.93 1.39
C ALA A 370 -27.60 -45.15 0.80
N LEU A 371 -27.49 -45.25 -0.53
CA LEU A 371 -26.21 -45.43 -1.23
C LEU A 371 -25.41 -44.13 -1.41
N LYS A 372 -26.07 -42.99 -1.64
CA LYS A 372 -25.38 -41.71 -1.98
C LYS A 372 -25.41 -40.65 -0.87
N GLY A 373 -26.13 -40.89 0.22
CA GLY A 373 -26.34 -39.94 1.31
C GLY A 373 -27.39 -38.87 0.98
N ASP A 374 -28.01 -38.31 2.02
CA ASP A 374 -29.05 -37.28 1.89
C ASP A 374 -28.41 -35.90 1.64
N TYR A 375 -28.26 -35.51 0.38
CA TYR A 375 -28.10 -34.09 0.03
C TYR A 375 -28.73 -33.73 -1.31
N ASP A 376 -29.40 -32.57 -1.36
CA ASP A 376 -29.94 -31.98 -2.58
C ASP A 376 -28.87 -31.06 -3.20
N PRO A 377 -28.24 -31.39 -4.34
CA PRO A 377 -27.14 -30.60 -4.93
C PRO A 377 -27.58 -29.21 -5.43
N THR A 378 -28.88 -28.98 -5.60
CA THR A 378 -29.46 -27.68 -5.99
C THR A 378 -29.67 -26.74 -4.81
N LYS A 379 -29.79 -27.27 -3.59
CA LYS A 379 -30.04 -26.48 -2.37
C LYS A 379 -28.83 -26.42 -1.45
N ILE A 380 -27.99 -27.46 -1.46
CA ILE A 380 -26.90 -27.63 -0.50
C ILE A 380 -25.61 -27.88 -1.27
N LYS A 381 -24.64 -26.98 -1.12
CA LYS A 381 -23.29 -27.15 -1.62
C LYS A 381 -22.40 -27.65 -0.48
N ILE A 382 -21.81 -28.84 -0.66
CA ILE A 382 -20.89 -29.41 0.31
C ILE A 382 -19.51 -28.81 0.10
N LEU A 383 -18.92 -28.27 1.17
CA LEU A 383 -17.58 -27.69 1.18
C LEU A 383 -16.72 -28.49 2.17
N HIS A 384 -15.47 -28.76 1.79
CA HIS A 384 -14.46 -29.28 2.70
C HIS A 384 -13.15 -28.55 2.49
N PHE A 385 -12.28 -28.56 3.49
CA PHE A 385 -10.93 -28.02 3.35
C PHE A 385 -10.15 -28.84 2.31
N GLU A 386 -9.41 -28.16 1.46
CA GLU A 386 -8.50 -28.79 0.48
C GLU A 386 -7.44 -29.64 1.20
N LYS A 387 -6.94 -29.17 2.34
CA LYS A 387 -6.00 -29.88 3.21
C LYS A 387 -6.69 -30.57 4.38
N ASN A 388 -7.59 -31.52 4.09
CA ASN A 388 -8.26 -32.29 5.13
C ASN A 388 -7.39 -33.49 5.62
N PRO A 389 -7.69 -34.07 6.80
CA PRO A 389 -6.94 -35.21 7.33
C PRO A 389 -6.94 -36.43 6.40
N LEU A 390 -8.03 -36.65 5.65
CA LEU A 390 -8.14 -37.73 4.67
C LEU A 390 -7.17 -37.52 3.49
N ALA A 391 -7.06 -36.31 2.96
CA ALA A 391 -6.15 -35.93 1.89
C ALA A 391 -4.70 -36.13 2.33
N LYS A 392 -4.37 -35.76 3.57
CA LYS A 392 -3.05 -36.06 4.17
C LYS A 392 -2.80 -37.56 4.29
N ALA A 393 -3.80 -38.35 4.69
CA ALA A 393 -3.66 -39.80 4.76
C ALA A 393 -3.48 -40.44 3.37
N ILE A 394 -4.18 -39.94 2.35
CA ILE A 394 -4.02 -40.35 0.96
C ILE A 394 -2.61 -39.99 0.45
N GLU A 395 -2.14 -38.78 0.72
CA GLU A 395 -0.79 -38.33 0.35
C GLU A 395 0.28 -39.19 1.04
N ASN A 396 0.16 -39.42 2.35
CA ASN A 396 1.08 -40.28 3.11
C ASN A 396 1.08 -41.73 2.62
N ARG A 397 -0.10 -42.28 2.29
CA ARG A 397 -0.17 -43.63 1.69
C ARG A 397 0.44 -43.64 0.29
N GLY A 398 0.27 -42.57 -0.47
CA GLY A 398 0.91 -42.38 -1.77
C GLY A 398 2.42 -42.37 -1.67
N THR A 399 2.98 -41.63 -0.70
CA THR A 399 4.43 -41.58 -0.46
C THR A 399 4.96 -42.91 0.07
N GLU A 400 4.24 -43.58 0.97
CA GLU A 400 4.61 -44.91 1.46
C GLU A 400 4.65 -45.95 0.34
N ILE A 401 3.62 -45.98 -0.52
CA ILE A 401 3.60 -46.85 -1.70
C ILE A 401 4.77 -46.53 -2.64
N GLN A 402 5.10 -45.26 -2.85
CA GLN A 402 6.26 -44.88 -3.68
C GLN A 402 7.58 -45.34 -3.05
N CYS A 403 7.76 -45.15 -1.74
CA CYS A 403 8.94 -45.65 -1.02
C CYS A 403 9.06 -47.17 -1.16
N LEU A 404 7.98 -47.91 -0.92
CA LEU A 404 7.94 -49.36 -1.08
C LEU A 404 8.19 -49.81 -2.52
N GLN A 405 7.70 -49.08 -3.52
CA GLN A 405 7.99 -49.37 -4.93
C GLN A 405 9.47 -49.18 -5.23
N THR A 406 10.08 -48.07 -4.78
CA THR A 406 11.51 -47.81 -4.99
C THR A 406 12.39 -48.82 -4.26
N GLU A 407 12.00 -49.26 -3.05
CA GLU A 407 12.70 -50.29 -2.31
C GLU A 407 12.57 -51.66 -2.99
N ASN A 408 11.37 -52.02 -3.45
CA ASN A 408 11.17 -53.25 -4.22
C ASN A 408 11.97 -53.25 -5.53
N GLU A 409 12.05 -52.12 -6.23
CA GLU A 409 12.88 -51.98 -7.43
C GLU A 409 14.36 -52.12 -7.09
N ALA A 410 14.85 -51.47 -6.01
CA ALA A 410 16.23 -51.59 -5.55
C ALA A 410 16.57 -53.03 -5.13
N LEU A 411 15.66 -53.73 -4.46
CA LEU A 411 15.80 -55.14 -4.09
C LEU A 411 15.80 -56.04 -5.33
N ARG A 412 14.90 -55.81 -6.29
CA ARG A 412 14.88 -56.54 -7.58
C ARG A 412 16.19 -56.35 -8.35
N GLU A 413 16.73 -55.13 -8.38
CA GLU A 413 18.04 -54.87 -9.01
C GLU A 413 19.20 -55.52 -8.24
N ARG A 414 19.15 -55.51 -6.91
CA ARG A 414 20.14 -56.19 -6.07
C ARG A 414 20.13 -57.69 -6.32
N VAL A 415 18.95 -58.32 -6.39
CA VAL A 415 18.78 -59.74 -6.72
C VAL A 415 19.33 -60.04 -8.11
N LYS A 416 19.00 -59.23 -9.13
CA LYS A 416 19.56 -59.38 -10.48
C LYS A 416 21.09 -59.31 -10.51
N LEU A 417 21.70 -58.42 -9.73
CA LEU A 417 23.16 -58.32 -9.62
C LEU A 417 23.78 -59.53 -8.88
N LEU A 418 23.10 -60.06 -7.87
CA LEU A 418 23.52 -61.28 -7.15
C LEU A 418 23.42 -62.52 -8.06
N GLU A 419 22.35 -62.66 -8.83
CA GLU A 419 22.16 -63.73 -9.82
C GLU A 419 23.25 -63.69 -10.92
N GLN A 420 23.76 -62.50 -11.23
CA GLN A 420 24.89 -62.29 -12.15
C GLN A 420 26.27 -62.55 -11.52
N GLY A 421 26.33 -63.07 -10.28
CA GLY A 421 27.57 -63.43 -9.59
C GLY A 421 28.39 -62.26 -9.07
N GLN A 422 27.82 -61.05 -9.00
CA GLN A 422 28.53 -59.84 -8.55
C GLN A 422 28.33 -59.63 -7.05
N VAL A 423 29.33 -60.00 -6.24
CA VAL A 423 29.24 -59.99 -4.77
C VAL A 423 29.91 -58.76 -4.13
N GLN A 424 30.73 -58.01 -4.86
CA GLN A 424 31.46 -56.85 -4.35
C GLN A 424 30.75 -55.52 -4.71
N ASN A 425 30.58 -54.64 -3.71
CA ASN A 425 30.00 -53.29 -3.83
C ASN A 425 28.58 -53.23 -4.43
N LEU A 426 27.68 -54.14 -4.00
CA LEU A 426 26.30 -54.17 -4.50
C LEU A 426 25.52 -52.89 -4.22
N THR A 427 25.65 -52.31 -3.03
CA THR A 427 24.83 -51.16 -2.62
C THR A 427 25.12 -49.92 -3.46
N GLU A 428 26.39 -49.63 -3.77
CA GLU A 428 26.78 -48.53 -4.66
C GLU A 428 26.33 -48.78 -6.11
N ARG A 429 26.46 -50.03 -6.58
CA ARG A 429 26.12 -50.40 -7.96
C ARG A 429 24.61 -50.38 -8.24
N VAL A 430 23.79 -50.72 -7.24
CA VAL A 430 22.32 -50.56 -7.29
C VAL A 430 21.99 -49.06 -7.31
N GLY A 431 22.59 -48.24 -6.46
CA GLY A 431 22.39 -46.78 -6.46
C GLY A 431 22.68 -46.11 -7.81
N MET A 432 23.74 -46.54 -8.50
CA MET A 432 24.10 -46.03 -9.84
C MET A 432 23.14 -46.48 -10.97
N LYS A 433 22.47 -47.63 -10.83
CA LYS A 433 21.49 -48.13 -11.82
C LYS A 433 20.10 -47.52 -11.58
N MET A 434 19.66 -47.46 -10.33
CA MET A 434 18.40 -46.82 -9.92
C MET A 434 18.35 -45.33 -10.30
N SER A 435 19.45 -44.60 -10.15
CA SER A 435 19.55 -43.18 -10.56
C SER A 435 19.42 -42.97 -12.07
N LYS A 436 19.89 -43.90 -12.90
CA LYS A 436 19.70 -43.79 -14.37
C LYS A 436 18.28 -44.13 -14.83
N GLY A 437 17.55 -44.97 -14.09
CA GLY A 437 16.19 -45.39 -14.44
C GLY A 437 15.07 -44.46 -13.95
N ILE A 438 15.20 -43.91 -12.74
CA ILE A 438 14.11 -43.19 -12.06
C ILE A 438 13.99 -41.72 -12.48
N HIS A 439 15.12 -41.05 -12.74
CA HIS A 439 15.11 -39.61 -13.09
C HIS A 439 14.61 -39.35 -14.53
N SER A 440 14.70 -40.32 -15.45
CA SER A 440 14.37 -40.07 -16.86
C SER A 440 12.87 -40.05 -17.19
N SER A 441 11.99 -40.61 -16.36
CA SER A 441 10.57 -40.74 -16.72
C SER A 441 9.66 -39.73 -16.02
N LYS A 442 9.85 -39.51 -14.71
CA LYS A 442 8.97 -38.60 -13.93
C LYS A 442 9.36 -37.13 -14.13
N GLU A 443 10.65 -36.82 -14.12
CA GLU A 443 11.14 -35.45 -14.33
C GLU A 443 10.83 -34.95 -15.75
N VAL A 444 10.94 -35.82 -16.75
CA VAL A 444 10.57 -35.50 -18.14
C VAL A 444 9.05 -35.27 -18.29
N ALA A 445 8.21 -36.01 -17.57
CA ALA A 445 6.77 -35.78 -17.55
C ALA A 445 6.42 -34.43 -16.88
N GLU A 446 7.04 -34.13 -15.74
CA GLU A 446 6.85 -32.85 -15.04
C GLU A 446 7.34 -31.65 -15.85
N LEU A 447 8.49 -31.77 -16.52
CA LEU A 447 9.00 -30.73 -17.40
C LEU A 447 8.10 -30.49 -18.61
N LYS A 448 7.52 -31.55 -19.19
CA LYS A 448 6.52 -31.42 -20.27
C LYS A 448 5.25 -30.69 -19.79
N VAL A 449 4.79 -30.97 -18.58
CA VAL A 449 3.64 -30.26 -17.98
C VAL A 449 3.99 -28.79 -17.74
N LYS A 450 5.19 -28.49 -17.24
CA LYS A 450 5.68 -27.11 -17.05
C LYS A 450 5.78 -26.36 -18.38
N ILE A 451 6.32 -26.98 -19.43
CA ILE A 451 6.40 -26.38 -20.78
C ILE A 451 5.00 -26.07 -21.33
N LYS A 452 4.06 -27.02 -21.24
CA LYS A 452 2.67 -26.77 -21.69
C LYS A 452 2.01 -25.64 -20.90
N SER A 453 2.27 -25.56 -19.61
CA SER A 453 1.77 -24.49 -18.75
C SER A 453 2.34 -23.12 -19.14
N THR A 454 3.66 -23.01 -19.36
CA THR A 454 4.30 -21.76 -19.76
C THR A 454 3.92 -21.34 -21.18
N GLU A 455 3.73 -22.29 -22.11
CA GLU A 455 3.19 -22.02 -23.44
C GLU A 455 1.76 -21.46 -23.36
N MET A 456 0.91 -22.00 -22.50
CA MET A 456 -0.44 -21.49 -22.28
C MET A 456 -0.41 -20.08 -21.66
N GLN A 457 0.50 -19.83 -20.71
CA GLN A 457 0.70 -18.50 -20.14
C GLN A 457 1.17 -17.49 -21.20
N ASN A 458 2.10 -17.88 -22.07
CA ASN A 458 2.56 -17.03 -23.17
C ASN A 458 1.43 -16.72 -24.18
N LYS A 459 0.57 -17.70 -24.50
CA LYS A 459 -0.62 -17.47 -25.34
C LYS A 459 -1.56 -16.45 -24.70
N ARG A 460 -1.86 -16.61 -23.40
CA ARG A 460 -2.69 -15.65 -22.65
C ARG A 460 -2.05 -14.26 -22.61
N LEU A 461 -0.73 -14.17 -22.43
CA LEU A 461 -0.02 -12.90 -22.42
C LEU A 461 -0.11 -12.19 -23.78
N LEU A 462 0.04 -12.93 -24.89
CA LEU A 462 -0.15 -12.40 -26.24
C LEU A 462 -1.59 -11.91 -26.47
N GLU A 463 -2.60 -12.62 -25.96
CA GLU A 463 -4.00 -12.19 -26.03
C GLU A 463 -4.26 -10.91 -25.25
N VAL A 464 -3.72 -10.81 -24.03
CA VAL A 464 -3.82 -9.60 -23.20
C VAL A 464 -3.11 -8.44 -23.87
N PHE A 465 -1.91 -8.66 -24.44
CA PHE A 465 -1.17 -7.64 -25.17
C PHE A 465 -1.94 -7.16 -26.41
N LYS A 466 -2.53 -8.08 -27.19
CA LYS A 466 -3.38 -7.72 -28.34
C LYS A 466 -4.59 -6.88 -27.91
N ARG A 467 -5.25 -7.27 -26.82
CA ARG A 467 -6.39 -6.53 -26.26
C ARG A 467 -5.99 -5.13 -25.82
N LYS A 468 -4.91 -5.01 -25.04
CA LYS A 468 -4.39 -3.71 -24.55
C LYS A 468 -3.88 -2.82 -25.67
N SER A 469 -3.24 -3.40 -26.69
CA SER A 469 -2.81 -2.67 -27.89
C SER A 469 -3.99 -2.15 -28.70
N LYS A 470 -5.10 -2.92 -28.77
CA LYS A 470 -6.33 -2.48 -29.41
C LYS A 470 -6.98 -1.33 -28.62
N GLU A 471 -7.12 -1.48 -27.31
CA GLU A 471 -7.65 -0.46 -26.40
C GLU A 471 -6.85 0.85 -26.51
N MET A 472 -5.52 0.77 -26.52
CA MET A 472 -4.66 1.94 -26.69
C MET A 472 -4.88 2.61 -28.06
N ARG A 473 -4.99 1.84 -29.15
CA ARG A 473 -5.26 2.40 -30.49
C ARG A 473 -6.63 3.06 -30.57
N GLU A 474 -7.66 2.51 -29.92
CA GLU A 474 -8.99 3.09 -29.86
C GLU A 474 -8.97 4.43 -29.10
N VAL A 475 -8.26 4.51 -27.97
CA VAL A 475 -8.09 5.78 -27.22
C VAL A 475 -7.33 6.81 -28.02
N VAL A 476 -6.22 6.43 -28.67
CA VAL A 476 -5.46 7.36 -29.54
C VAL A 476 -6.34 7.86 -30.69
N TYR A 477 -7.12 6.98 -31.32
CA TYR A 477 -8.02 7.36 -32.40
C TYR A 477 -9.07 8.39 -31.95
N GLN A 478 -9.68 8.20 -30.77
CA GLN A 478 -10.66 9.14 -30.23
C GLN A 478 -10.04 10.49 -29.82
N LEU A 479 -8.81 10.50 -29.31
CA LEU A 479 -8.16 11.72 -28.82
C LEU A 479 -7.52 12.56 -29.93
N THR A 480 -6.87 11.92 -30.89
CA THR A 480 -6.11 12.62 -31.94
C THR A 480 -6.86 12.70 -33.27
N GLY A 481 -7.91 11.88 -33.44
CA GLY A 481 -8.62 11.72 -34.70
C GLY A 481 -7.91 10.80 -35.70
N TYR A 482 -6.77 10.18 -35.37
CA TYR A 482 -6.04 9.32 -36.30
C TYR A 482 -6.02 7.84 -35.88
N ARG A 483 -6.44 6.97 -36.78
CA ARG A 483 -6.31 5.52 -36.62
C ARG A 483 -4.95 5.08 -37.18
N VAL A 484 -4.13 4.51 -36.30
CA VAL A 484 -2.79 4.00 -36.65
C VAL A 484 -2.84 2.49 -36.87
N ASP A 485 -2.69 2.07 -38.11
CA ASP A 485 -2.64 0.67 -38.52
C ASP A 485 -1.22 0.29 -38.95
N VAL A 486 -0.71 -0.84 -38.43
CA VAL A 486 0.61 -1.35 -38.81
C VAL A 486 0.46 -2.14 -40.12
N PHE A 487 1.06 -1.65 -41.20
CA PHE A 487 0.94 -2.20 -42.55
C PHE A 487 2.27 -2.85 -42.96
N GLY A 488 2.61 -4.01 -42.37
CA GLY A 488 3.89 -4.69 -42.61
C GLY A 488 5.01 -4.21 -41.68
N ASP A 489 6.25 -4.59 -41.97
CA ASP A 489 7.39 -4.24 -41.13
C ASP A 489 7.72 -2.76 -41.28
N LYS A 490 7.62 -2.00 -40.17
CA LYS A 490 8.01 -0.59 -40.05
C LYS A 490 7.22 0.42 -40.90
N HIS A 491 6.08 0.00 -41.44
CA HIS A 491 5.18 0.88 -42.19
C HIS A 491 3.89 1.10 -41.41
N TYR A 492 3.49 2.36 -41.26
CA TYR A 492 2.36 2.79 -40.47
C TYR A 492 1.38 3.56 -41.34
N LYS A 493 0.17 3.03 -41.47
CA LYS A 493 -0.95 3.66 -42.16
C LYS A 493 -1.75 4.50 -41.17
N LEU A 494 -1.84 5.80 -41.41
CA LEU A 494 -2.63 6.74 -40.62
C LEU A 494 -3.87 7.15 -41.42
N ILE A 495 -5.04 6.95 -40.83
CA ILE A 495 -6.33 7.33 -41.43
C ILE A 495 -6.98 8.34 -40.49
N ASN A 496 -7.37 9.51 -41.02
CA ASN A 496 -8.07 10.53 -40.23
C ASN A 496 -9.55 10.14 -40.06
N MET A 497 -10.14 10.50 -38.93
CA MET A 497 -11.56 10.32 -38.61
C MET A 497 -12.48 11.12 -39.54
N TYR A 498 -11.99 12.24 -40.06
CA TYR A 498 -12.70 13.13 -40.98
C TYR A 498 -12.26 12.95 -42.44
N ALA A 499 -11.68 11.80 -42.79
CA ALA A 499 -11.31 11.48 -44.16
C ALA A 499 -12.56 11.26 -45.03
N ASP A 500 -12.58 11.80 -46.25
CA ASP A 500 -13.73 11.72 -47.17
C ASP A 500 -13.86 10.31 -47.76
N SER A 501 -12.73 9.64 -48.02
CA SER A 501 -12.67 8.26 -48.52
C SER A 501 -11.81 7.35 -47.63
N CYS A 502 -12.11 6.04 -47.64
CA CYS A 502 -11.26 5.01 -47.03
C CYS A 502 -9.87 4.89 -47.68
N GLU A 503 -9.69 5.51 -48.85
CA GLU A 503 -8.44 5.58 -49.61
C GLU A 503 -7.59 6.80 -49.21
N ASP A 504 -8.13 7.71 -48.40
CA ASP A 504 -7.39 8.87 -47.89
C ASP A 504 -6.60 8.49 -46.64
N TYR A 505 -5.32 8.18 -46.84
CA TYR A 505 -4.41 7.80 -45.78
C TYR A 505 -3.01 8.37 -45.97
N PHE A 506 -2.32 8.52 -44.85
CA PHE A 506 -0.89 8.76 -44.82
C PHE A 506 -0.15 7.46 -44.57
N LEU A 507 0.97 7.28 -45.25
CA LEU A 507 1.84 6.13 -45.03
C LEU A 507 3.18 6.63 -44.50
N PHE A 508 3.57 6.16 -43.32
CA PHE A 508 4.84 6.52 -42.70
C PHE A 508 5.74 5.29 -42.63
N GLU A 509 7.02 5.46 -43.01
CA GLU A 509 8.04 4.44 -42.86
C GLU A 509 9.02 4.83 -41.75
N GLU A 510 9.34 3.89 -40.87
CA GLU A 510 10.39 4.06 -39.86
C GLU A 510 11.76 3.72 -40.47
N THR A 511 12.57 4.74 -40.72
CA THR A 511 13.95 4.58 -41.20
C THR A 511 14.83 3.85 -40.17
N PRO A 512 15.98 3.25 -40.58
CA PRO A 512 16.90 2.59 -39.66
C PRO A 512 17.43 3.48 -38.53
N LYS A 513 17.33 4.81 -38.67
CA LYS A 513 17.67 5.80 -37.62
C LYS A 513 16.55 6.01 -36.58
N LYS A 514 15.42 5.29 -36.69
CA LYS A 514 14.19 5.46 -35.89
C LYS A 514 13.50 6.82 -36.12
N GLU A 515 13.68 7.41 -37.30
CA GLU A 515 12.96 8.61 -37.73
C GLU A 515 11.81 8.19 -38.65
N LEU A 516 10.63 8.77 -38.44
CA LEU A 516 9.49 8.56 -39.33
C LEU A 516 9.68 9.42 -40.58
N GLN A 517 9.38 8.86 -41.74
CA GLN A 517 9.33 9.56 -43.03
C GLN A 517 7.96 9.35 -43.65
N LEU A 518 7.35 10.43 -44.14
CA LEU A 518 6.09 10.36 -44.90
C LEU A 518 6.39 9.87 -46.31
N LEU A 519 5.71 8.81 -46.73
CA LEU A 519 5.68 8.33 -48.12
C LEU A 519 4.58 9.05 -48.88
N GLU A 520 4.84 9.36 -50.15
CA GLU A 520 3.86 9.98 -51.02
C GLU A 520 2.67 9.03 -51.26
N THR A 521 1.48 9.52 -50.95
CA THR A 521 0.19 8.92 -51.27
C THR A 521 -0.62 9.90 -52.11
N ASP A 522 -1.63 9.41 -52.83
CA ASP A 522 -2.53 10.27 -53.62
C ASP A 522 -3.13 11.36 -52.73
N PHE A 523 -3.49 11.02 -51.49
CA PHE A 523 -3.96 11.96 -50.49
C PHE A 523 -2.89 12.97 -50.05
N SER A 524 -1.65 12.55 -49.78
CA SER A 524 -0.60 13.47 -49.36
C SER A 524 -0.27 14.51 -50.42
N SER A 525 -0.39 14.15 -51.71
CA SER A 525 -0.17 15.09 -52.81
C SER A 525 -1.16 16.27 -52.82
N THR A 526 -2.36 16.09 -52.26
CA THR A 526 -3.37 17.16 -52.17
C THR A 526 -3.08 18.17 -51.06
N LEU A 527 -2.18 17.85 -50.13
CA LEU A 527 -1.87 18.63 -48.93
C LEU A 527 -0.43 19.16 -48.92
N GLU A 528 0.18 19.33 -50.11
CA GLU A 528 1.56 19.76 -50.29
C GLU A 528 1.87 21.08 -49.56
N ASP A 529 0.95 22.05 -49.59
CA ASP A 529 1.08 23.33 -48.87
C ASP A 529 1.25 23.15 -47.35
N LEU A 530 0.53 22.20 -46.75
CA LEU A 530 0.61 21.89 -45.31
C LEU A 530 1.86 21.05 -44.99
N ILE A 531 2.25 20.16 -45.90
CA ILE A 531 3.49 19.38 -45.78
C ILE A 531 4.70 20.33 -45.79
N ASP A 532 4.76 21.29 -46.70
CA ASP A 532 5.83 22.26 -46.77
C ASP A 532 5.90 23.14 -45.51
N ALA A 533 4.76 23.70 -45.10
CA ALA A 533 4.66 24.58 -43.95
C ALA A 533 5.10 23.91 -42.63
N TYR A 534 4.73 22.64 -42.40
CA TYR A 534 4.89 21.99 -41.09
C TYR A 534 5.92 20.86 -41.06
N LEU A 535 6.13 20.14 -42.16
CA LEU A 535 7.13 19.07 -42.24
C LEU A 535 8.47 19.58 -42.81
N HIS A 536 8.48 20.32 -43.93
CA HIS A 536 9.75 20.83 -44.48
C HIS A 536 10.35 21.98 -43.68
N HIS A 537 9.53 22.96 -43.27
CA HIS A 537 10.04 24.14 -42.56
C HIS A 537 10.19 23.96 -41.04
N GLN A 538 9.28 23.22 -40.41
CA GLN A 538 9.22 23.09 -38.95
C GLN A 538 9.56 21.69 -38.43
N ASN A 539 9.67 20.69 -39.32
CA ASN A 539 9.96 19.29 -39.00
C ASN A 539 9.09 18.73 -37.85
N SER A 540 7.80 19.06 -37.85
CA SER A 540 6.88 18.72 -36.76
C SER A 540 5.65 17.97 -37.25
N TYR A 541 5.70 16.64 -37.13
CA TYR A 541 4.56 15.76 -37.42
C TYR A 541 3.30 16.08 -36.59
N PRO A 542 3.38 16.39 -35.28
CA PRO A 542 2.18 16.75 -34.51
C PRO A 542 1.52 18.04 -35.00
N ALA A 543 2.31 19.05 -35.40
CA ALA A 543 1.78 20.31 -35.93
C ALA A 543 1.10 20.09 -37.29
N PHE A 544 1.74 19.31 -38.17
CA PHE A 544 1.19 18.89 -39.46
C PHE A 544 -0.15 18.14 -39.29
N LEU A 545 -0.15 17.05 -38.52
CA LEU A 545 -1.35 16.22 -38.33
C LEU A 545 -2.51 17.00 -37.71
N SER A 546 -2.22 17.94 -36.80
CA SER A 546 -3.23 18.82 -36.19
C SER A 546 -3.82 19.80 -37.21
N ALA A 547 -2.97 20.42 -38.04
CA ALA A 547 -3.42 21.33 -39.09
C ALA A 547 -4.30 20.60 -40.12
N VAL A 548 -3.92 19.38 -40.52
CA VAL A 548 -4.72 18.54 -41.40
C VAL A 548 -6.07 18.16 -40.75
N THR A 549 -6.09 17.79 -39.47
CA THR A 549 -7.35 17.48 -38.77
C THR A 549 -8.28 18.68 -38.72
N LEU A 550 -7.75 19.89 -38.48
CA LEU A 550 -8.55 21.11 -38.50
C LEU A 550 -9.08 21.44 -39.91
N ASP A 551 -8.25 21.26 -40.94
CA ASP A 551 -8.66 21.49 -42.33
C ASP A 551 -9.76 20.52 -42.78
N LEU A 552 -9.58 19.22 -42.53
CA LEU A 552 -10.59 18.19 -42.83
C LEU A 552 -11.88 18.40 -42.03
N PHE A 553 -11.76 18.72 -40.74
CA PHE A 553 -12.92 19.02 -39.91
C PHE A 553 -13.71 20.23 -40.45
N ASN A 554 -13.02 21.30 -40.86
CA ASN A 554 -13.66 22.49 -41.43
C ASN A 554 -14.33 22.17 -42.76
N LYS A 555 -13.70 21.38 -43.64
CA LYS A 555 -14.30 20.93 -44.91
C LYS A 555 -15.60 20.16 -44.65
N GLN A 556 -15.58 19.22 -43.71
CA GLN A 556 -16.74 18.40 -43.37
C GLN A 556 -17.88 19.18 -42.68
N THR A 557 -17.56 20.21 -41.87
CA THR A 557 -18.57 21.04 -41.18
C THR A 557 -19.13 22.17 -42.05
N VAL A 558 -18.35 22.68 -43.01
CA VAL A 558 -18.81 23.74 -43.94
C VAL A 558 -19.76 23.17 -45.01
N GLU A 559 -19.57 21.91 -45.45
CA GLU A 559 -20.51 21.26 -46.38
C GLU A 559 -21.87 20.89 -45.74
N GLN A 560 -21.98 20.84 -44.41
CA GLN A 560 -23.23 20.48 -43.70
C GLN A 560 -24.13 21.67 -43.33
N SER A 561 -23.85 22.90 -43.80
CA SER A 561 -24.70 24.07 -43.58
C SER A 561 -25.60 24.34 -44.81
N PRO A 562 -26.88 23.94 -44.83
CA PRO A 562 -27.74 24.23 -45.97
C PRO A 562 -28.18 25.70 -45.92
N SER A 563 -27.91 26.40 -47.01
CA SER A 563 -28.69 27.55 -47.44
C SER A 563 -30.12 27.06 -47.71
N ASN A 564 -31.11 27.63 -47.02
CA ASN A 564 -32.50 27.56 -47.45
C ASN A 564 -33.27 28.77 -46.93
N GLU A 565 -33.41 29.76 -47.80
CA GLU A 565 -34.47 30.75 -47.75
C GLU A 565 -35.81 30.08 -48.07
N MET A 566 -36.83 30.45 -47.29
CA MET A 566 -38.27 30.46 -47.58
C MET A 566 -38.88 29.28 -48.34
N GLU A 567 -39.76 28.53 -47.67
CA GLU A 567 -41.15 28.38 -48.14
C GLU A 567 -42.06 27.89 -46.99
N GLU A 568 -43.20 28.54 -46.90
CA GLU A 568 -44.31 28.28 -45.98
C GLU A 568 -44.99 26.94 -46.28
N GLU A 569 -45.45 26.23 -45.24
CA GLU A 569 -46.85 25.82 -45.05
C GLU A 569 -47.01 24.53 -44.21
N ASN A 570 -47.94 24.64 -43.25
CA ASN A 570 -48.84 23.63 -42.69
C ASN A 570 -48.37 22.59 -41.66
N GLU A 571 -48.68 22.93 -40.41
CA GLU A 571 -49.40 22.14 -39.40
C GLU A 571 -49.73 20.66 -39.71
N ALA A 572 -49.33 19.76 -38.80
CA ALA A 572 -50.26 18.99 -37.96
C ALA A 572 -49.52 18.08 -36.97
N ALA A 573 -50.19 17.83 -35.85
CA ALA A 573 -49.70 17.29 -34.61
C ALA A 573 -49.65 15.74 -34.51
N ALA A 574 -48.97 15.31 -33.44
CA ALA A 574 -49.35 14.25 -32.50
C ALA A 574 -48.56 12.92 -32.53
N ASP A 575 -47.91 12.67 -31.38
CA ASP A 575 -47.81 11.43 -30.60
C ASP A 575 -47.42 10.14 -31.36
N GLY A 576 -46.33 9.43 -31.04
CA GLY A 576 -45.87 9.06 -29.71
C GLY A 576 -46.13 7.56 -29.55
N GLU A 577 -45.07 6.73 -29.56
CA GLU A 577 -45.00 5.47 -28.79
C GLU A 577 -43.61 4.84 -28.95
N ALA A 578 -43.02 4.48 -27.81
CA ALA A 578 -41.75 3.81 -27.67
C ALA A 578 -42.00 2.30 -27.51
N GLU A 579 -41.27 1.46 -28.23
CA GLU A 579 -41.18 0.04 -27.92
C GLU A 579 -39.71 -0.43 -28.03
N SER A 580 -39.20 -0.85 -26.88
CA SER A 580 -37.89 -1.46 -26.65
C SER A 580 -37.92 -2.96 -26.99
N GLY A 581 -36.97 -3.44 -27.79
CA GLY A 581 -36.76 -4.87 -28.03
C GLY A 581 -35.27 -5.24 -28.00
N GLU A 582 -34.83 -5.88 -26.91
CA GLU A 582 -33.57 -6.62 -26.83
C GLU A 582 -33.68 -7.96 -27.60
N PRO A 583 -32.63 -8.43 -28.31
CA PRO A 583 -32.61 -9.78 -28.87
C PRO A 583 -31.85 -10.79 -27.99
N ARG A 584 -32.45 -11.98 -27.85
CA ARG A 584 -31.88 -13.22 -27.28
C ARG A 584 -30.73 -13.78 -28.13
N PRO A 585 -29.77 -14.53 -27.55
CA PRO A 585 -28.80 -15.31 -28.30
C PRO A 585 -29.31 -16.71 -28.65
N SER A 586 -29.03 -17.11 -29.89
CA SER A 586 -29.32 -18.41 -30.49
C SER A 586 -28.35 -19.50 -30.05
N GLN A 587 -28.91 -20.69 -29.84
CA GLN A 587 -28.25 -21.97 -29.64
C GLN A 587 -27.42 -22.33 -30.88
N ASN A 588 -26.23 -22.90 -30.68
CA ASN A 588 -25.55 -23.69 -31.71
C ASN A 588 -25.07 -25.00 -31.10
N GLU A 589 -25.26 -26.02 -31.93
CA GLU A 589 -25.21 -27.46 -31.69
C GLU A 589 -23.82 -27.98 -31.33
N TYR A 590 -23.82 -29.04 -30.53
CA TYR A 590 -22.65 -29.86 -30.19
C TYR A 590 -22.50 -30.96 -31.26
N ASP A 591 -21.33 -31.04 -31.88
CA ASP A 591 -20.86 -32.23 -32.59
C ASP A 591 -20.34 -33.25 -31.56
N ASP A 592 -21.03 -34.38 -31.44
CA ASP A 592 -20.61 -35.59 -30.75
C ASP A 592 -19.74 -36.43 -31.71
N ASP A 593 -18.45 -36.59 -31.38
CA ASP A 593 -17.61 -37.67 -31.90
C ASP A 593 -16.48 -37.93 -30.89
N GLU A 594 -16.71 -38.82 -29.92
CA GLU A 594 -15.60 -39.51 -29.27
C GLU A 594 -16.02 -40.90 -28.77
N ALA A 595 -15.18 -41.86 -29.15
CA ALA A 595 -15.44 -43.28 -29.18
C ALA A 595 -15.39 -43.96 -27.80
N ASN A 596 -16.25 -44.97 -27.65
CA ASN A 596 -16.22 -45.98 -26.61
C ASN A 596 -14.92 -46.80 -26.64
N GLU A 597 -14.11 -46.75 -25.59
CA GLU A 597 -13.25 -47.86 -25.17
C GLU A 597 -13.55 -48.23 -23.71
N LEU A 598 -14.42 -49.25 -23.56
CA LEU A 598 -14.56 -50.02 -22.33
C LEU A 598 -13.37 -50.99 -22.22
N ILE A 599 -12.52 -50.78 -21.22
CA ILE A 599 -11.62 -51.83 -20.73
C ILE A 599 -12.21 -52.37 -19.43
N VAL A 600 -12.83 -53.55 -19.55
CA VAL A 600 -13.13 -54.46 -18.45
C VAL A 600 -11.83 -55.18 -18.09
N VAL A 601 -11.39 -55.08 -16.85
CA VAL A 601 -10.32 -55.93 -16.30
C VAL A 601 -10.94 -56.75 -15.17
N GLU A 602 -10.91 -58.08 -15.35
CA GLU A 602 -11.17 -59.11 -14.35
C GLU A 602 -10.16 -59.07 -13.19
#